data_AF-A0A1G9GJX5-F1
#
_entry.id   AF-A0A1G9GJX5-F1
#
_cell.length_a   1.000
_cell.length_b   1.000
_cell.length_c   1.000
_cell.angle_alpha   90.00
_cell.angle_beta   90.00
_cell.angle_gamma   90.00
#
_symmetry.space_group_name_H-M   'P 1'
#
loop_
_entity.id
_entity.type
_entity.pdbx_description
1 polymer ?
#
loop_
_entity_poly.entity_id
_entity_poly.type
_entity_poly.pdbx_seq_one_letter_code
_entity_poly.pdbx_strand_id
1 'polypeptide(L)'
;MTRLTIAAPHPDLTGRWVTSDLWVQDGDWAYRHRPRALEAQPVKAQRRKGLALRWPDSHTPSLSPSALRIDIVNESDSPWSPSGADDFFVAGFLLSPEDPPGTAARGTFFHYLGSEPAETLQPGAHARVPVHLSPELWEAAAAGIHLVQALLVTLELRSTECAPLERIADPAHG
;
A
#
# COMPACT_ATOMS: atom_id res chain seq x y z
N MET A 1 25.69 -9.14 -8.05
CA MET A 1 25.47 -10.58 -8.24
C MET A 1 24.04 -10.78 -8.72
N THR A 2 23.86 -11.08 -9.99
CA THR A 2 22.52 -11.27 -10.58
C THR A 2 22.01 -12.65 -10.23
N ARG A 3 20.78 -12.73 -9.74
CA ARG A 3 20.13 -13.97 -9.31
C ARG A 3 18.83 -14.13 -10.07
N LEU A 4 18.63 -15.29 -10.69
CA LEU A 4 17.40 -15.68 -11.35
C LEU A 4 16.65 -16.66 -10.46
N THR A 5 15.37 -16.43 -10.21
CA THR A 5 14.50 -17.40 -9.54
C THR A 5 13.53 -17.97 -10.57
N ILE A 6 13.47 -19.30 -10.66
CA ILE A 6 12.57 -20.05 -11.54
C ILE A 6 11.56 -20.76 -10.65
N ALA A 7 10.30 -20.82 -11.08
CA ALA A 7 9.23 -21.54 -10.40
C ALA A 7 8.56 -22.53 -11.36
N ALA A 8 8.18 -23.71 -10.85
CA ALA A 8 7.42 -24.71 -11.59
C ALA A 8 6.31 -25.28 -10.69
N PRO A 9 5.16 -25.72 -11.26
CA PRO A 9 4.14 -26.43 -10.52
C PRO A 9 4.73 -27.69 -9.85
N HIS A 10 4.30 -27.98 -8.63
CA HIS A 10 4.68 -29.20 -7.94
C HIS A 10 3.99 -30.39 -8.62
N PRO A 11 4.71 -31.49 -8.94
CA PRO A 11 4.14 -32.60 -9.70
C PRO A 11 2.98 -33.29 -8.97
N ASP A 12 3.09 -33.43 -7.65
CA ASP A 12 2.11 -34.19 -6.85
C ASP A 12 1.14 -33.33 -6.03
N LEU A 13 1.35 -32.01 -5.96
CA LEU A 13 0.60 -31.12 -5.07
C LEU A 13 -0.07 -30.03 -5.89
N THR A 14 -1.36 -30.19 -6.14
CA THR A 14 -2.17 -29.23 -6.91
C THR A 14 -2.11 -27.84 -6.27
N GLY A 15 -1.88 -26.81 -7.09
CA GLY A 15 -1.78 -25.41 -6.63
C GLY A 15 -0.49 -25.06 -5.90
N ARG A 16 0.44 -26.02 -5.73
CA ARG A 16 1.75 -25.78 -5.14
C ARG A 16 2.82 -25.58 -6.20
N TRP A 17 3.86 -24.85 -5.82
CA TRP A 17 4.98 -24.50 -6.68
C TRP A 17 6.29 -24.79 -5.98
N VAL A 18 7.28 -25.26 -6.72
CA VAL A 18 8.66 -25.37 -6.27
C VAL A 18 9.49 -24.28 -6.93
N THR A 19 10.43 -23.71 -6.18
CA THR A 19 11.31 -22.66 -6.71
C THR A 19 12.76 -23.12 -6.71
N SER A 20 13.55 -22.55 -7.61
CA SER A 20 15.00 -22.76 -7.65
C SER A 20 15.68 -21.46 -8.02
N ASP A 21 16.80 -21.21 -7.36
CA ASP A 21 17.59 -20.02 -7.59
C ASP A 21 18.83 -20.38 -8.41
N LEU A 22 19.09 -19.67 -9.50
CA LEU A 22 20.29 -19.74 -10.32
C LEU A 22 21.09 -18.45 -10.18
N TRP A 23 22.41 -18.55 -10.11
CA TRP A 23 23.32 -17.41 -10.16
C TRP A 23 24.67 -17.82 -10.73
N VAL A 24 25.45 -16.85 -11.19
CA VAL A 24 26.85 -17.08 -11.60
C VAL A 24 27.75 -16.85 -10.39
N GLN A 25 28.63 -17.80 -10.12
CA GLN A 25 29.65 -17.75 -9.07
C GLN A 25 30.97 -18.20 -9.68
N ASP A 26 32.01 -17.36 -9.59
CA ASP A 26 33.35 -17.64 -10.10
C ASP A 26 33.42 -18.03 -11.59
N GLY A 27 32.46 -17.52 -12.40
CA GLY A 27 32.37 -17.82 -13.84
C GLY A 27 31.52 -19.06 -14.17
N ASP A 28 31.11 -19.83 -13.16
CA ASP A 28 30.28 -21.02 -13.32
C ASP A 28 28.83 -20.78 -12.85
N TRP A 29 27.91 -21.60 -13.38
CA TRP A 29 26.52 -21.59 -12.91
C TRP A 29 26.39 -22.37 -11.60
N ALA A 30 25.90 -21.68 -10.57
CA ALA A 30 25.46 -22.29 -9.33
C ALA A 30 23.93 -22.33 -9.27
N TYR A 31 23.40 -23.36 -8.61
CA TYR A 31 21.96 -23.50 -8.38
C TYR A 31 21.66 -23.89 -6.93
N ARG A 32 20.50 -23.45 -6.43
CA ARG A 32 19.92 -23.92 -5.17
C ARG A 32 18.46 -24.25 -5.36
N HIS A 33 18.17 -25.54 -5.26
CA HIS A 33 16.79 -26.02 -5.20
C HIS A 33 16.14 -25.64 -3.86
N ARG A 34 14.89 -25.18 -3.90
CA ARG A 34 14.06 -24.93 -2.72
C ARG A 34 12.97 -26.00 -2.67
N PRO A 35 13.16 -27.08 -1.87
CA PRO A 35 12.24 -28.23 -1.87
C PRO A 35 10.90 -27.92 -1.19
N ARG A 36 10.78 -26.78 -0.50
CA ARG A 36 9.53 -26.38 0.15
C ARG A 36 8.53 -25.97 -0.92
N ALA A 37 7.47 -26.75 -1.07
CA ALA A 37 6.31 -26.41 -1.87
C ALA A 37 5.64 -25.13 -1.34
N LEU A 38 5.49 -24.14 -2.21
CA LEU A 38 4.89 -22.84 -1.91
C LEU A 38 3.47 -22.81 -2.47
N GLU A 39 2.57 -22.12 -1.77
CA GLU A 39 1.29 -21.75 -2.36
C GLU A 39 1.50 -20.59 -3.32
N ALA A 40 0.96 -20.68 -4.54
CA ALA A 40 0.86 -19.49 -5.37
C ALA A 40 -0.13 -18.52 -4.73
N GLN A 41 0.35 -17.33 -4.40
CA GLN A 41 -0.51 -16.24 -3.96
C GLN A 41 -0.93 -15.43 -5.20
N PRO A 42 -2.21 -15.03 -5.31
CA PRO A 42 -2.64 -14.12 -6.36
C PRO A 42 -1.80 -12.83 -6.31
N VAL A 43 -1.49 -12.28 -7.48
CA VAL A 43 -0.71 -11.03 -7.55
C VAL A 43 -1.50 -9.88 -6.92
N LYS A 44 -0.81 -8.83 -6.44
CA LYS A 44 -1.44 -7.64 -5.82
C LYS A 44 -2.63 -7.09 -6.61
N ALA A 45 -2.50 -7.01 -7.94
CA ALA A 45 -3.56 -6.54 -8.82
C ALA A 45 -4.85 -7.39 -8.76
N GLN A 46 -4.71 -8.72 -8.61
CA GLN A 46 -5.86 -9.61 -8.42
C GLN A 46 -6.43 -9.48 -7.02
N ARG A 47 -5.56 -9.41 -6.00
CA ARG A 47 -5.98 -9.29 -4.60
C ARG A 47 -6.72 -7.99 -4.30
N ARG A 48 -6.35 -6.87 -4.94
CA ARG A 48 -7.03 -5.59 -4.75
C ARG A 48 -8.30 -5.41 -5.58
N LYS A 49 -8.65 -6.38 -6.43
CA LYS A 49 -9.78 -6.24 -7.35
C LYS A 49 -11.07 -6.02 -6.57
N GLY A 50 -11.82 -4.97 -6.93
CA GLY A 50 -13.07 -4.61 -6.25
C GLY A 50 -12.88 -3.75 -5.00
N LEU A 51 -11.65 -3.46 -4.58
CA LEU A 51 -11.40 -2.49 -3.52
C LEU A 51 -11.15 -1.09 -4.07
N ALA A 52 -11.59 -0.09 -3.32
CA ALA A 52 -11.28 1.31 -3.55
C ALA A 52 -10.87 2.01 -2.25
N LEU A 53 -10.08 3.07 -2.38
CA LEU A 53 -9.78 3.99 -1.29
C LEU A 53 -10.60 5.27 -1.49
N ARG A 54 -11.45 5.60 -0.52
CA ARG A 54 -12.33 6.78 -0.58
C ARG A 54 -12.14 7.67 0.63
N TRP A 55 -11.94 8.96 0.38
CA TRP A 55 -11.93 9.95 1.45
C TRP A 55 -13.36 10.16 1.98
N PRO A 56 -13.57 10.21 3.30
CA PRO A 56 -14.90 10.46 3.86
C PRO A 56 -15.44 11.84 3.45
N ASP A 57 -16.75 11.95 3.20
CA ASP A 57 -17.41 13.25 2.96
C ASP A 57 -17.24 14.24 4.14
N SER A 58 -16.99 13.72 5.33
CA SER A 58 -16.72 14.49 6.55
C SER A 58 -15.27 14.98 6.66
N HIS A 59 -14.41 14.72 5.66
CA HIS A 59 -13.02 15.16 5.67
C HIS A 59 -12.93 16.69 5.65
N THR A 60 -12.13 17.26 6.54
CA THR A 60 -11.89 18.71 6.58
C THR A 60 -10.39 19.02 6.40
N PRO A 61 -10.03 20.10 5.69
CA PRO A 61 -8.63 20.43 5.45
C PRO A 61 -7.81 20.69 6.72
N SER A 62 -8.44 21.24 7.75
CA SER A 62 -7.79 21.64 9.01
C SER A 62 -7.56 20.49 10.00
N LEU A 63 -7.77 19.24 9.58
CA LEU A 63 -7.50 18.09 10.43
C LEU A 63 -6.02 18.00 10.80
N SER A 64 -5.75 17.60 12.04
CA SER A 64 -4.40 17.16 12.40
C SER A 64 -3.99 15.96 11.54
N PRO A 65 -2.72 15.84 11.11
CA PRO A 65 -2.22 14.66 10.40
C PRO A 65 -2.56 13.33 11.08
N SER A 66 -2.57 13.28 12.41
CA SER A 66 -2.89 12.08 13.17
C SER A 66 -4.38 11.71 13.15
N ALA A 67 -5.25 12.68 12.82
CA ALA A 67 -6.68 12.51 12.66
C ALA A 67 -7.10 12.12 11.23
N LEU A 68 -6.15 12.08 10.28
CA LEU A 68 -6.43 11.73 8.90
C LEU A 68 -6.88 10.26 8.78
N ARG A 69 -8.02 10.04 8.13
CA ARG A 69 -8.65 8.73 7.97
C ARG A 69 -9.15 8.55 6.54
N ILE A 70 -9.10 7.31 6.04
CA ILE A 70 -9.65 6.94 4.73
C ILE A 70 -10.47 5.66 4.85
N ASP A 71 -11.44 5.50 3.97
CA ASP A 71 -12.26 4.29 3.87
C ASP A 71 -11.68 3.35 2.81
N ILE A 72 -11.41 2.11 3.21
CA ILE A 72 -11.18 0.98 2.30
C ILE A 72 -12.54 0.37 2.02
N VAL A 73 -13.02 0.50 0.79
CA VAL A 73 -14.38 0.11 0.41
C VAL A 73 -14.34 -1.11 -0.50
N ASN A 74 -15.16 -2.12 -0.21
CA ASN A 74 -15.44 -3.19 -1.16
C ASN A 74 -16.60 -2.77 -2.09
N GLU A 75 -16.27 -2.44 -3.32
CA GLU A 75 -17.21 -2.03 -4.37
C GLU A 75 -17.71 -3.21 -5.21
N SER A 76 -17.23 -4.43 -4.95
CA SER A 76 -17.69 -5.63 -5.67
C SER A 76 -19.01 -6.18 -5.11
N ASP A 77 -19.60 -7.10 -5.86
CA ASP A 77 -20.78 -7.89 -5.48
C ASP A 77 -20.44 -9.14 -4.65
N SER A 78 -19.16 -9.33 -4.31
CA SER A 78 -18.65 -10.49 -3.57
C SER A 78 -17.86 -10.07 -2.33
N PRO A 79 -17.81 -10.89 -1.26
CA PRO A 79 -16.95 -10.60 -0.12
C PRO A 79 -15.48 -10.51 -0.54
N TRP A 80 -14.79 -9.49 -0.05
CA TRP A 80 -13.35 -9.37 -0.17
C TRP A 80 -12.70 -9.98 1.08
N SER A 81 -11.79 -10.94 0.90
CA SER A 81 -11.06 -11.56 2.00
C SER A 81 -9.56 -11.32 1.86
N PRO A 82 -8.87 -10.93 2.95
CA PRO A 82 -7.44 -10.73 2.95
C PRO A 82 -6.70 -12.06 2.77
N SER A 83 -5.60 -12.03 2.03
CA SER A 83 -4.60 -13.11 2.07
C SER A 83 -3.68 -12.89 3.28
N GLY A 84 -3.00 -13.93 3.76
CA GLY A 84 -2.27 -13.90 5.05
C GLY A 84 -1.14 -12.86 5.21
N ALA A 85 -0.83 -12.08 4.17
CA ALA A 85 0.12 -10.97 4.21
C ALA A 85 -0.53 -9.60 3.94
N ASP A 86 -1.86 -9.54 3.82
CA ASP A 86 -2.60 -8.30 3.64
C ASP A 86 -2.88 -7.66 5.00
N ASP A 87 -2.64 -6.37 5.06
CA ASP A 87 -2.96 -5.47 6.15
C ASP A 87 -3.60 -4.21 5.58
N PHE A 88 -4.19 -3.40 6.45
CA PHE A 88 -4.80 -2.14 6.10
C PHE A 88 -3.88 -0.93 6.36
N PHE A 89 -2.56 -1.12 6.23
CA PHE A 89 -1.63 0.00 6.32
C PHE A 89 -1.78 0.96 5.14
N VAL A 90 -2.23 2.19 5.42
CA VAL A 90 -2.34 3.25 4.42
C VAL A 90 -1.29 4.33 4.67
N ALA A 91 -0.41 4.51 3.68
CA ALA A 91 0.51 5.64 3.62
C ALA A 91 -0.13 6.84 2.92
N GLY A 92 0.02 8.02 3.50
CA GLY A 92 -0.33 9.29 2.88
C GLY A 92 0.91 9.93 2.25
N PHE A 93 0.75 10.48 1.06
CA PHE A 93 1.79 11.22 0.37
C PHE A 93 1.29 12.62 0.06
N LEU A 94 2.10 13.61 0.43
CA LEU A 94 1.84 15.02 0.10
C LEU A 94 2.19 15.25 -1.37
N LEU A 95 1.24 15.83 -2.08
CA LEU A 95 1.41 16.46 -3.38
C LEU A 95 1.39 17.96 -3.16
N SER A 96 2.29 18.65 -3.86
CA SER A 96 2.27 20.09 -3.89
C SER A 96 1.02 20.56 -4.64
N PRO A 97 0.38 21.68 -4.24
CA PRO A 97 -0.73 22.25 -5.01
C PRO A 97 -0.36 22.61 -6.46
N GLU A 98 0.93 22.72 -6.79
CA GLU A 98 1.39 22.92 -8.18
C GLU A 98 1.58 21.61 -8.98
N ASP A 99 1.45 20.44 -8.35
CA ASP A 99 1.56 19.17 -9.05
C ASP A 99 0.38 18.97 -10.03
N PRO A 100 0.64 18.50 -11.28
CA PRO A 100 -0.42 18.25 -12.24
C PRO A 100 -1.47 17.26 -11.71
N PRO A 101 -2.76 17.43 -12.05
CA PRO A 101 -3.79 16.45 -11.74
C PRO A 101 -3.39 15.05 -12.23
N GLY A 102 -3.55 14.04 -11.37
CA GLY A 102 -3.16 12.66 -11.67
C GLY A 102 -1.69 12.33 -11.41
N THR A 103 -0.90 13.28 -10.88
CA THR A 103 0.46 12.99 -10.40
C THR A 103 0.40 11.94 -9.29
N ALA A 104 1.07 10.81 -9.52
CA ALA A 104 1.24 9.80 -8.48
C ALA A 104 2.34 10.26 -7.54
N ALA A 105 1.97 10.52 -6.29
CA ALA A 105 2.90 10.96 -5.28
C ALA A 105 3.98 9.89 -5.06
N ARG A 106 5.24 10.34 -4.98
CA ARG A 106 6.43 9.49 -4.83
C ARG A 106 7.04 9.74 -3.46
N GLY A 107 7.53 8.68 -2.83
CA GLY A 107 8.22 8.75 -1.56
C GLY A 107 8.51 7.37 -1.02
N THR A 108 9.39 7.29 -0.04
CA THR A 108 9.70 6.05 0.66
C THR A 108 8.91 6.04 1.96
N PHE A 109 8.14 4.97 2.17
CA PHE A 109 7.51 4.69 3.46
C PHE A 109 8.11 3.42 4.04
N PHE A 110 8.41 3.46 5.34
CA PHE A 110 8.71 2.26 6.09
C PHE A 110 7.39 1.65 6.55
N HIS A 111 6.94 0.64 5.81
CA HIS A 111 5.84 -0.20 6.25
C HIS A 111 6.38 -1.18 7.29
N TYR A 112 5.96 -1.01 8.54
CA TYR A 112 6.15 -2.01 9.58
C TYR A 112 5.10 -3.10 9.41
N LEU A 113 5.54 -4.33 9.12
CA LEU A 113 4.68 -5.51 9.07
C LEU A 113 3.79 -5.57 10.33
N GLY A 114 2.47 -5.60 10.14
CA GLY A 114 1.49 -5.79 11.22
C GLY A 114 0.88 -4.52 11.82
N SER A 115 0.86 -3.41 11.09
CA SER A 115 0.29 -2.15 11.60
C SER A 115 -1.20 -2.26 11.93
N GLU A 116 -2.00 -2.90 11.06
CA GLU A 116 -3.41 -3.24 11.29
C GLU A 116 -3.82 -4.45 10.43
N PRO A 117 -4.14 -5.61 11.02
CA PRO A 117 -4.51 -6.79 10.23
C PRO A 117 -5.75 -6.49 9.38
N ALA A 118 -5.70 -6.85 8.10
CA ALA A 118 -6.85 -6.68 7.23
C ALA A 118 -7.99 -7.62 7.67
N GLU A 119 -9.22 -7.15 7.50
CA GLU A 119 -10.43 -7.93 7.79
C GLU A 119 -11.25 -8.17 6.52
N THR A 120 -12.17 -9.13 6.59
CA THR A 120 -13.07 -9.42 5.47
C THR A 120 -14.10 -8.31 5.32
N LEU A 121 -14.22 -7.76 4.12
CA LEU A 121 -15.21 -6.73 3.80
C LEU A 121 -16.36 -7.33 2.97
N GLN A 122 -17.57 -7.23 3.47
CA GLN A 122 -18.78 -7.60 2.71
C GLN A 122 -18.99 -6.64 1.53
N PRO A 123 -19.79 -7.01 0.51
CA PRO A 123 -20.18 -6.10 -0.56
C PRO A 123 -20.74 -4.77 -0.02
N GLY A 124 -20.17 -3.65 -0.47
CA GLY A 124 -20.54 -2.29 -0.03
C GLY A 124 -20.04 -1.91 1.38
N ALA A 125 -19.44 -2.83 2.13
CA ALA A 125 -18.84 -2.52 3.42
C ALA A 125 -17.54 -1.73 3.25
N HIS A 126 -17.17 -1.01 4.31
CA HIS A 126 -15.89 -0.31 4.38
C HIS A 126 -15.25 -0.48 5.76
N ALA A 127 -13.92 -0.42 5.78
CA ALA A 127 -13.14 -0.22 6.99
C ALA A 127 -12.51 1.18 6.96
N ARG A 128 -12.69 1.94 8.03
CA ARG A 128 -12.09 3.26 8.18
C ARG A 128 -10.77 3.14 8.94
N VAL A 129 -9.67 3.55 8.30
CA VAL A 129 -8.32 3.34 8.81
C VAL A 129 -7.49 4.63 8.86
N PRO A 130 -6.50 4.73 9.77
CA PRO A 130 -5.52 5.81 9.77
C PRO A 130 -4.76 5.91 8.45
N VAL A 131 -4.56 7.17 8.00
CA VAL A 131 -3.58 7.48 6.97
C VAL A 131 -2.32 8.00 7.64
N HIS A 132 -1.22 7.31 7.43
CA HIS A 132 0.05 7.65 8.02
C HIS A 132 0.83 8.58 7.10
N LEU A 133 1.03 9.82 7.51
CA LEU A 133 1.95 10.75 6.86
C LEU A 133 3.36 10.61 7.44
N SER A 134 4.39 10.82 6.62
CA SER A 134 5.76 10.88 7.13
C SER A 134 5.87 12.16 7.97
N PRO A 135 6.23 12.07 9.27
CA PRO A 135 6.40 13.24 10.11
C PRO A 135 7.43 14.20 9.53
N GLU A 136 8.52 13.67 8.99
CA GLU A 136 9.60 14.44 8.38
C GLU A 136 9.12 15.25 7.16
N LEU A 137 8.31 14.62 6.28
CA LEU A 137 7.76 15.31 5.11
C LEU A 137 6.69 16.33 5.51
N TRP A 138 5.88 16.01 6.51
CA TRP A 138 4.89 16.95 7.02
C TRP A 138 5.54 18.17 7.65
N GLU A 139 6.58 17.99 8.47
CA GLU A 139 7.28 19.10 9.11
C GLU A 139 8.06 19.99 8.13
N ALA A 140 8.58 19.40 7.05
CA ALA A 140 9.25 20.16 6.00
C ALA A 140 8.28 20.87 5.03
N ALA A 141 6.98 20.55 5.07
CA ALA A 141 6.01 21.16 4.16
C ALA A 141 5.81 22.65 4.47
N ALA A 142 5.61 23.44 3.41
CA ALA A 142 5.25 24.84 3.55
C ALA A 142 3.89 25.00 4.23
N ALA A 143 3.64 26.15 4.87
CA ALA A 143 2.29 26.47 5.33
C ALA A 143 1.33 26.63 4.13
N GLY A 144 0.07 26.21 4.29
CA GLY A 144 -0.95 26.25 3.26
C GLY A 144 -1.62 24.90 2.99
N ILE A 145 -2.46 24.86 1.95
CA ILE A 145 -3.21 23.67 1.56
C ILE A 145 -2.34 22.78 0.67
N HIS A 146 -2.16 21.54 1.09
CA HIS A 146 -1.54 20.45 0.34
C HIS A 146 -2.61 19.45 -0.10
N LEU A 147 -2.28 18.63 -1.09
CA LEU A 147 -3.11 17.49 -1.48
C LEU A 147 -2.50 16.20 -0.93
N VAL A 148 -3.32 15.32 -0.39
CA VAL A 148 -2.89 14.02 0.12
C VAL A 148 -3.40 12.91 -0.80
N GLN A 149 -2.49 12.13 -1.35
CA GLN A 149 -2.81 10.86 -2.03
C GLN A 149 -2.55 9.69 -1.09
N ALA A 150 -3.52 8.78 -0.97
CA ALA A 150 -3.39 7.59 -0.13
C ALA A 150 -2.91 6.38 -0.94
N LEU A 151 -2.15 5.50 -0.28
CA LEU A 151 -1.66 4.23 -0.81
C LEU A 151 -1.82 3.13 0.23
N LEU A 152 -2.67 2.15 -0.04
CA LEU A 152 -2.71 0.88 0.68
C LEU A 152 -1.52 0.03 0.21
N VAL A 153 -0.51 -0.10 1.07
CA VAL A 153 0.85 -0.49 0.66
C VAL A 153 0.94 -1.96 0.24
N THR A 154 0.33 -2.87 0.98
CA THR A 154 0.34 -4.32 0.71
C THR A 154 -0.29 -4.68 -0.64
N LEU A 155 -1.30 -3.92 -1.04
CA LEU A 155 -2.07 -4.13 -2.26
C LEU A 155 -1.67 -3.20 -3.41
N GLU A 156 -0.83 -2.20 -3.16
CA GLU A 156 -0.50 -1.13 -4.12
C GLU A 156 -1.75 -0.48 -4.73
N LEU A 157 -2.74 -0.22 -3.88
CA LEU A 157 -3.99 0.45 -4.27
C LEU A 157 -3.89 1.93 -3.88
N ARG A 158 -4.10 2.83 -4.84
CA ARG A 158 -4.07 4.29 -4.62
C ARG A 158 -5.48 4.86 -4.60
N SER A 159 -5.67 5.94 -3.84
CA SER A 159 -6.86 6.77 -3.98
C SER A 159 -6.87 7.43 -5.35
N THR A 160 -8.03 7.41 -6.01
CA THR A 160 -8.24 8.13 -7.28
C THR A 160 -8.32 9.63 -7.05
N GLU A 161 -8.86 10.03 -5.91
CA GLU A 161 -8.97 11.41 -5.47
C GLU A 161 -7.92 11.73 -4.40
N CYS A 162 -7.57 13.02 -4.30
CA CYS A 162 -6.71 13.52 -3.23
C CYS A 162 -7.54 14.34 -2.25
N ALA A 163 -7.22 14.25 -0.97
CA ALA A 163 -7.85 15.05 0.07
C ALA A 163 -7.01 16.31 0.37
N PRO A 164 -7.62 17.49 0.50
CA PRO A 164 -6.90 18.68 0.94
C PRO A 164 -6.48 18.54 2.40
N LEU A 165 -5.27 18.96 2.75
CA LEU A 165 -4.77 19.02 4.12
C LEU A 165 -4.02 20.33 4.33
N GLU A 166 -4.42 21.10 5.33
CA GLU A 166 -3.87 22.42 5.61
C GLU A 166 -2.78 22.33 6.68
N ARG A 167 -1.58 22.80 6.34
CA ARG A 167 -0.50 23.04 7.31
C ARG A 167 -0.59 24.48 7.78
N ILE A 168 -0.97 24.67 9.04
CA ILE A 168 -0.97 25.99 9.68
C ILE A 168 0.50 26.35 9.99
N ALA A 169 0.89 27.58 9.69
CA ALA A 169 2.22 28.07 10.05
C ALA A 169 2.41 28.02 11.58
N ASP A 170 3.58 27.57 12.04
CA ASP A 170 3.91 27.69 13.46
C ASP A 170 3.83 29.17 13.87
N PRO A 171 3.20 29.49 15.00
CA PRO A 171 3.24 30.85 15.51
C PRO A 171 4.71 31.25 15.65
N ALA A 172 5.09 32.34 14.97
CA ALA A 172 6.43 32.89 15.05
C ALA A 172 6.76 33.06 16.54
N HIS A 173 7.81 32.39 17.01
CA HIS A 173 8.34 32.60 18.34
C HIS A 173 8.90 34.02 18.36
N GLY A 174 8.08 34.97 18.80
CA GLY A 174 8.48 36.36 19.06
C GLY A 174 9.29 36.50 20.33
#